data_AF-A0A0S7C1R6-F1
#
_entry.id   AF-A0A0S7C1R6-F1
#
_cell.length_a   1.000
_cell.length_b   1.000
_cell.length_c   1.000
_cell.angle_alpha   90.00
_cell.angle_beta   90.00
_cell.angle_gamma   90.00
#
_symmetry.space_group_name_H-M   'P 1'
#
loop_
_entity.id
_entity.type
_entity.pdbx_description
1 polymer ?
#
loop_
_entity_poly.entity_id
_entity_poly.type
_entity_poly.pdbx_seq_one_letter_code
_entity_poly.pdbx_strand_id
1 'polypeptide(L)'
;MKNVVSLWIILLLGLIAYSQDHKWYFNYNTGKSEIGHDIVCGDDGFVYVAGVEYNDLDHDIVVIALDKAGTRQWVYVYEGEQDKAMEVSEIHYGTDGNLYICGF
;
A
#
# COMPACT_ATOMS: atom_id res chain seq x y z
N MET A 1 -18.13 44.53 17.49
CA MET A 1 -18.75 43.25 17.05
C MET A 1 -18.12 42.65 15.80
N LYS A 2 -17.66 43.43 14.80
CA LYS A 2 -17.06 42.88 13.55
C LYS A 2 -15.73 42.12 13.75
N ASN A 3 -14.95 42.47 14.78
CA ASN A 3 -13.60 41.92 14.98
C ASN A 3 -13.59 40.57 15.71
N VAL A 4 -14.64 40.26 16.48
CA VAL A 4 -14.73 39.00 17.25
C VAL A 4 -15.10 37.85 16.31
N VAL A 5 -16.02 38.08 15.37
CA VAL A 5 -16.42 37.09 14.35
C VAL A 5 -15.24 36.68 13.47
N SER A 6 -14.38 37.64 13.09
CA SER A 6 -13.19 37.36 12.28
C SER A 6 -12.16 36.50 13.02
N LEU A 7 -12.02 36.68 14.34
CA LEU A 7 -11.11 35.88 15.17
C LEU A 7 -11.58 34.43 15.31
N TRP A 8 -12.90 34.21 15.44
CA TRP A 8 -13.49 32.86 15.48
C TRP A 8 -13.35 32.13 14.13
N ILE A 9 -13.44 32.83 13.00
CA ILE A 9 -13.25 32.25 11.67
C ILE A 9 -11.80 31.79 11.47
N ILE A 10 -10.81 32.58 11.92
CA ILE A 10 -9.39 32.22 11.81
C ILE A 10 -9.04 31.01 12.70
N LEU A 11 -9.59 30.95 13.93
CA LEU A 11 -9.42 29.81 14.84
C LEU A 11 -10.08 28.53 14.29
N LEU A 12 -11.28 28.65 13.69
CA LEU A 12 -12.00 27.51 13.10
C LEU A 12 -11.28 26.96 11.86
N LEU A 13 -10.75 27.82 10.98
CA LEU A 13 -9.94 27.42 9.83
C LEU A 13 -8.63 26.74 10.25
N GLY A 14 -8.01 27.20 11.34
CA GLY A 14 -6.82 26.56 11.91
C GLY A 14 -7.09 25.17 12.49
N LEU A 15 -8.29 24.92 13.02
CA LEU A 15 -8.70 23.61 13.57
C LEU A 15 -9.02 22.58 12.48
N ILE A 16 -9.55 23.02 11.33
CA ILE A 16 -9.87 22.13 10.19
C ILE A 16 -8.59 21.74 9.42
N ALA A 17 -7.54 22.56 9.47
CA ALA A 17 -6.27 22.30 8.79
C ALA A 17 -5.43 21.16 9.40
N TYR A 18 -5.86 20.56 10.51
CA TYR A 18 -5.18 19.45 11.19
C TYR A 18 -5.92 18.10 11.12
N SER A 19 -6.91 17.92 10.24
CA SER A 19 -7.33 16.54 9.94
C SER A 19 -6.22 15.87 9.13
N GLN A 20 -5.64 14.80 9.69
CA GLN A 20 -4.78 13.86 8.96
C GLN A 20 -5.67 13.13 7.93
N ASP A 21 -5.98 13.81 6.83
CA ASP A 21 -6.77 13.23 5.76
C ASP A 21 -5.80 12.59 4.76
N HIS A 22 -5.98 11.30 4.54
CA HIS A 22 -5.16 10.53 3.63
C HIS A 22 -5.50 10.99 2.21
N LYS A 23 -4.50 11.26 1.35
CA LYS A 23 -4.79 11.54 -0.07
C LYS A 23 -5.58 10.40 -0.72
N TRP A 24 -5.23 9.18 -0.34
CA TRP A 24 -5.94 7.95 -0.63
C TRP A 24 -5.51 6.90 0.38
N TYR A 25 -6.32 5.86 0.55
CA TYR A 25 -5.92 4.59 1.15
C TYR A 25 -6.38 3.47 0.24
N PHE A 26 -5.61 2.39 0.19
CA PHE A 26 -5.96 1.19 -0.54
C PHE A 26 -6.00 0.02 0.44
N ASN A 27 -7.07 -0.78 0.37
CA ASN A 27 -7.23 -1.98 1.17
C ASN A 27 -7.26 -3.20 0.23
N TYR A 28 -6.29 -4.08 0.40
CA TYR A 28 -6.31 -5.41 -0.18
C TYR A 28 -6.94 -6.37 0.84
N ASN A 29 -7.98 -7.08 0.42
CA ASN A 29 -8.73 -8.00 1.28
C ASN A 29 -9.38 -9.05 0.38
N THR A 30 -8.97 -10.30 0.53
CA THR A 30 -9.57 -11.43 -0.20
C THR A 30 -10.44 -12.30 0.70
N GLY A 31 -10.59 -11.90 1.96
CA GLY A 31 -11.27 -12.66 3.00
C GLY A 31 -10.35 -13.63 3.75
N LYS A 32 -9.03 -13.59 3.47
CA LYS A 32 -8.02 -14.39 4.15
C LYS A 32 -7.23 -13.51 5.13
N SER A 33 -6.15 -14.04 5.69
CA SER A 33 -5.19 -13.23 6.43
C SER A 33 -4.14 -12.75 5.45
N GLU A 34 -3.94 -11.44 5.35
CA GLU A 34 -2.92 -10.85 4.49
C GLU A 34 -1.97 -9.95 5.29
N ILE A 35 -0.68 -9.99 4.95
CA ILE A 35 0.34 -9.13 5.55
C ILE A 35 1.13 -8.45 4.41
N GLY A 36 1.20 -7.13 4.45
CA GLY A 36 2.12 -6.36 3.61
C GLY A 36 3.51 -6.31 4.26
N HIS A 37 4.54 -6.66 3.50
CA HIS A 37 5.92 -6.73 4.00
C HIS A 37 6.74 -5.52 3.59
N ASP A 38 6.63 -5.10 2.33
CA ASP A 38 7.45 -4.02 1.80
C ASP A 38 6.77 -3.28 0.65
N ILE A 39 7.25 -2.07 0.35
CA ILE A 39 6.69 -1.15 -0.64
C ILE A 39 7.79 -0.35 -1.35
N VAL A 40 7.68 -0.22 -2.68
CA VAL A 40 8.62 0.55 -3.51
C VAL A 40 7.89 1.41 -4.54
N CYS A 41 8.45 2.57 -4.86
CA CYS A 41 7.98 3.40 -5.97
C CYS A 41 8.87 3.16 -7.20
N GLY A 42 8.26 2.88 -8.35
CA GLY A 42 8.99 2.80 -9.62
C GLY A 42 9.13 4.16 -10.30
N ASP A 43 10.14 4.29 -11.15
CA ASP A 43 10.32 5.46 -12.02
C ASP A 43 9.25 5.54 -13.12
N ASP A 44 8.51 4.45 -13.36
CA ASP A 44 7.29 4.42 -14.16
C ASP A 44 6.09 5.11 -13.49
N GLY A 45 6.23 5.51 -12.23
CA GLY A 45 5.23 6.25 -11.49
C GLY A 45 4.18 5.39 -10.80
N PHE A 46 4.40 4.08 -10.70
CA PHE A 46 3.59 3.19 -9.87
C PHE A 46 4.18 3.03 -8.46
N VAL A 47 3.32 2.62 -7.54
CA VAL A 47 3.67 2.15 -6.21
C VAL A 47 3.41 0.65 -6.17
N TYR A 48 4.41 -0.12 -5.77
CA TYR A 48 4.36 -1.57 -5.70
C TYR A 48 4.41 -2.02 -4.25
N VAL A 49 3.44 -2.82 -3.84
CA VAL A 49 3.40 -3.43 -2.50
C VAL A 49 3.61 -4.92 -2.67
N ALA A 50 4.53 -5.49 -1.89
CA ALA A 50 4.72 -6.93 -1.81
C ALA A 50 4.35 -7.44 -0.41
N GLY A 51 3.74 -8.60 -0.37
CA GLY A 51 3.32 -9.23 0.87
C GLY A 51 2.92 -10.68 0.64
N VAL A 52 2.25 -11.23 1.64
CA VAL A 52 1.77 -12.61 1.63
C VAL A 52 0.29 -12.66 1.97
N GLU A 53 -0.38 -13.60 1.32
CA GLU A 53 -1.73 -14.03 1.65
C GLU A 53 -1.64 -15.45 2.23
N TYR A 54 -2.18 -15.65 3.43
CA TYR A 54 -2.14 -16.93 4.12
C TYR A 54 -3.38 -17.76 3.74
N ASN A 55 -3.14 -18.94 3.18
CA ASN A 55 -4.15 -19.96 2.92
C ASN A 55 -4.18 -21.00 4.05
N ASP A 56 -5.02 -22.03 3.88
CA ASP A 56 -5.16 -23.11 4.88
C ASP A 56 -3.86 -23.92 5.07
N LEU A 57 -3.08 -24.13 4.00
CA LEU A 57 -1.90 -25.02 4.00
C LEU A 57 -0.63 -24.38 3.42
N ASP A 58 -0.73 -23.21 2.79
CA ASP A 58 0.37 -22.51 2.12
C ASP A 58 0.20 -20.99 2.19
N HIS A 59 1.22 -20.24 1.76
CA HIS A 59 1.20 -18.78 1.70
C HIS A 59 1.50 -18.33 0.26
N ASP A 60 0.69 -17.46 -0.31
CA ASP A 60 0.92 -16.93 -1.64
C ASP A 60 1.66 -15.59 -1.56
N ILE A 61 2.67 -15.40 -2.41
CA ILE A 61 3.28 -14.07 -2.57
C ILE A 61 2.34 -13.21 -3.39
N VAL A 62 1.98 -12.05 -2.86
CA VAL A 62 1.12 -11.07 -3.52
C VAL A 62 1.92 -9.82 -3.84
N VAL A 63 1.81 -9.37 -5.09
CA VAL A 63 2.36 -8.09 -5.57
C VAL A 63 1.24 -7.24 -6.12
N ILE A 64 1.11 -6.01 -5.63
CA ILE A 64 0.06 -5.08 -6.04
C ILE A 64 0.70 -3.85 -6.64
N ALA A 65 0.26 -3.44 -7.83
CA ALA A 65 0.61 -2.14 -8.39
C ALA A 65 -0.54 -1.15 -8.25
N LEU A 66 -0.22 0.02 -7.70
CA LEU A 66 -1.11 1.17 -7.56
C LEU A 66 -0.58 2.33 -8.41
N ASP A 67 -1.46 3.07 -9.06
CA ASP A 67 -1.10 4.35 -9.65
C ASP A 67 -0.94 5.45 -8.58
N LYS A 68 -0.52 6.64 -9.02
CA LYS A 68 -0.31 7.81 -8.13
C LYS A 68 -1.58 8.26 -7.40
N ALA A 69 -2.75 7.86 -7.88
CA ALA A 69 -4.05 8.14 -7.26
C ALA A 69 -4.48 7.04 -6.27
N GLY A 70 -3.66 5.99 -6.08
CA GLY A 70 -4.00 4.84 -5.23
C GLY A 70 -4.91 3.82 -5.92
N THR A 71 -5.12 3.92 -7.24
CA THR A 71 -5.96 2.99 -7.98
C THR A 71 -5.14 1.75 -8.36
N ARG A 72 -5.66 0.58 -7.99
CA ARG A 72 -5.07 -0.71 -8.36
C ARG A 72 -5.07 -0.91 -9.86
N GLN A 73 -3.87 -1.05 -10.42
CA GLN A 73 -3.67 -1.36 -11.82
C GLN A 73 -3.67 -2.87 -12.05
N TRP A 74 -2.96 -3.60 -11.20
CA TRP A 74 -2.90 -5.06 -11.27
C TRP A 74 -2.54 -5.67 -9.92
N VAL A 75 -2.82 -6.98 -9.82
CA VAL A 75 -2.36 -7.87 -8.74
C VAL A 75 -1.73 -9.07 -9.40
N TYR A 76 -0.55 -9.43 -8.93
CA TYR A 76 0.13 -10.66 -9.28
C TYR A 76 0.16 -11.54 -8.03
N VAL A 77 -0.24 -12.79 -8.18
CA VAL A 77 -0.21 -13.79 -7.11
C VAL A 77 0.69 -14.91 -7.59
N TYR A 78 1.70 -15.22 -6.80
CA TYR A 78 2.55 -16.39 -7.00
C TYR A 78 2.15 -17.45 -5.99
N GLU A 79 1.42 -18.44 -6.50
CA GLU A 79 1.08 -19.67 -5.78
C GLU A 79 2.32 -20.57 -5.80
N GLY A 80 2.99 -20.70 -4.66
CA GLY A 80 4.13 -21.61 -4.58
C GLY A 80 3.71 -23.06 -4.38
N GLU A 81 4.67 -23.87 -3.97
CA GLU A 81 4.42 -25.29 -3.76
C GLU A 81 3.63 -25.52 -2.46
N GLN A 82 2.70 -26.46 -2.51
CA GLN A 82 1.93 -26.90 -1.34
C GLN A 82 2.85 -27.27 -0.17
N ASP A 83 2.44 -26.90 1.04
CA ASP A 83 3.15 -27.12 2.31
C ASP A 83 4.54 -26.43 2.40
N LYS A 84 4.85 -25.48 1.51
CA LYS A 84 5.99 -24.57 1.68
C LYS A 84 5.50 -23.18 2.07
N ALA A 85 5.85 -22.78 3.30
CA ALA A 85 5.71 -21.40 3.70
C ALA A 85 6.60 -20.53 2.82
N MET A 86 6.01 -19.52 2.20
CA MET A 86 6.73 -18.43 1.54
C MET A 86 6.52 -17.17 2.37
N GLU A 87 7.59 -16.41 2.52
CA GLU A 87 7.59 -15.10 3.15
C GLU A 87 8.26 -14.11 2.21
N VAL A 88 7.73 -12.89 2.17
CA VAL A 88 8.39 -11.77 1.49
C VAL A 88 9.23 -11.01 2.51
N SER A 89 10.48 -10.71 2.19
CA SER A 89 11.31 -9.83 3.01
C SER A 89 11.44 -8.43 2.41
N GLU A 90 11.60 -8.33 1.09
CA GLU A 90 11.89 -7.08 0.41
C GLU A 90 11.37 -7.10 -1.04
N ILE A 91 10.98 -5.93 -1.55
CA ILE A 91 10.73 -5.68 -2.97
C ILE A 91 11.57 -4.50 -3.45
N HIS A 92 12.25 -4.69 -4.58
CA HIS A 92 13.07 -3.66 -5.22
C HIS A 92 12.61 -3.40 -6.65
N TYR A 93 12.48 -2.11 -7.01
CA TYR A 93 12.29 -1.69 -8.39
C TYR A 93 13.66 -1.47 -9.04
N GLY A 94 14.03 -2.33 -9.98
CA GLY A 94 15.31 -2.24 -10.67
C GLY A 94 15.34 -1.13 -11.72
N THR A 95 16.55 -0.65 -12.03
CA THR A 95 16.77 0.35 -13.09
C THR A 95 16.44 -0.15 -14.50
N ASP A 96 16.18 -1.46 -14.64
CA ASP A 96 15.72 -2.09 -15.87
C ASP A 96 14.19 -2.13 -15.99
N GLY A 97 13.47 -1.60 -15.01
CA GLY A 97 12.00 -1.56 -14.98
C GLY A 97 11.35 -2.84 -14.43
N ASN A 98 12.12 -3.78 -13.87
CA ASN A 98 11.61 -5.01 -13.29
C ASN A 98 11.48 -4.92 -11.77
N LEU A 99 10.60 -5.75 -11.20
CA LEU A 99 10.46 -5.94 -9.76
C LEU A 99 11.26 -7.18 -9.32
N TYR A 100 12.09 -7.01 -8.30
CA TYR A 100 12.86 -8.07 -7.68
C TYR A 100 12.35 -8.29 -6.26
N ILE A 101 12.00 -9.53 -5.94
CA ILE A 101 11.41 -9.89 -4.65
C ILE A 101 12.26 -11.00 -4.06
N CYS A 102 12.59 -10.89 -2.78
CA CYS A 102 13.32 -11.91 -2.06
C CYS A 102 12.67 -12.24 -0.72
N GLY A 103 12.99 -13.42 -0.20
CA GLY A 103 12.38 -14.01 0.97
C GLY A 103 12.74 -15.48 1.12
N PHE A 104 12.00 -16.23 1.93
CA PHE A 104 12.26 -17.65 2.23
C PHE A 104 10.99 -18.49 2.19
#